data_AF-A0AAP9YGS6-F1
#
_entry.id   AF-A0AAP9YGS6-F1
#
_cell.length_a   1.000
_cell.length_b   1.000
_cell.length_c   1.000
_cell.angle_alpha   90.00
_cell.angle_beta   90.00
_cell.angle_gamma   90.00
#
_symmetry.space_group_name_H-M   'P 1'
#
loop_
_entity.id
_entity.type
_entity.pdbx_description
1 polymer ?
#
loop_
_entity_poly.entity_id
_entity_poly.type
_entity_poly.pdbx_seq_one_letter_code
_entity_poly.pdbx_strand_id
1 'polypeptide(L)' 'MQNPPEPTAEQKRHAVLAQRSRAYRLESDPLRLEAEYDAVIAGTDPDYTAWLAKVAEIKVRYPLPNH' A
#
# COMPACT_ATOMS: atom_id res chain seq x y z
N MET A 1 3.00 34.64 15.79
CA MET A 1 2.63 33.83 14.61
C MET A 1 1.56 32.85 15.07
N GLN A 2 0.36 32.86 14.49
CA GLN A 2 -0.64 31.83 14.78
C GLN A 2 -0.22 30.52 14.09
N ASN A 3 -0.28 29.42 14.83
CA ASN A 3 -0.10 28.09 14.23
C ASN A 3 -1.23 27.83 13.22
N PRO A 4 -0.94 27.15 12.10
CA PRO A 4 -1.97 26.77 11.16
C PRO A 4 -3.04 25.89 11.83
N PRO A 5 -4.30 25.95 11.37
CA PRO A 5 -5.35 25.12 11.92
C PRO A 5 -5.04 23.63 11.73
N GLU A 6 -5.38 22.82 12.73
CA GLU A 6 -5.28 21.36 12.66
C GLU A 6 -6.07 20.80 11.46
N PRO A 7 -5.53 19.81 10.73
CA PRO A 7 -6.23 19.22 9.60
C PRO A 7 -7.50 18.47 10.05
N THR A 8 -8.54 18.55 9.23
CA THR A 8 -9.82 17.87 9.45
C THR A 8 -9.66 16.34 9.39
N ALA A 9 -10.63 15.59 9.91
CA ALA A 9 -10.63 14.13 9.83
C ALA A 9 -10.57 13.62 8.38
N GLU A 10 -11.27 14.29 7.47
CA GLU A 10 -11.24 13.99 6.04
C GLU A 10 -9.86 14.25 5.43
N GLN A 11 -9.22 15.38 5.76
CA GLN A 11 -7.85 15.69 5.31
C GLN A 11 -6.85 14.66 5.83
N LYS A 12 -6.96 14.25 7.09
CA LYS A 12 -6.13 13.18 7.68
C LYS A 12 -6.34 11.85 6.95
N ARG A 13 -7.59 11.48 6.65
CA ARG A 13 -7.92 10.27 5.89
C ARG A 13 -7.35 10.29 4.47
N HIS A 14 -7.51 11.39 3.74
CA HIS A 14 -6.94 11.55 2.40
C HIS A 14 -5.42 11.47 2.42
N ALA A 15 -4.76 12.08 3.41
CA ALA A 15 -3.31 11.98 3.57
C ALA A 15 -2.84 10.53 3.77
N VAL A 16 -3.53 9.75 4.61
CA VAL A 16 -3.23 8.32 4.82
C VAL A 16 -3.44 7.52 3.54
N LEU A 17 -4.54 7.75 2.81
CA LEU A 17 -4.82 7.06 1.54
C LEU A 17 -3.75 7.34 0.49
N ALA A 18 -3.29 8.59 0.40
CA ALA A 18 -2.20 8.97 -0.51
C ALA A 18 -0.89 8.25 -0.14
N GLN A 19 -0.56 8.16 1.15
CA GLN A 19 0.62 7.43 1.63
C GLN A 19 0.53 5.93 1.31
N ARG A 20 -0.62 5.30 1.56
CA ARG A 20 -0.84 3.88 1.20
C ARG A 20 -0.70 3.63 -0.30
N SER A 21 -1.35 4.46 -1.12
CA SER A 21 -1.29 4.33 -2.58
C SER A 21 0.15 4.46 -3.11
N ARG A 22 0.93 5.40 -2.56
CA ARG A 22 2.35 5.52 -2.88
C ARG A 22 3.15 4.29 -2.44
N ALA A 23 2.91 3.79 -1.24
CA ALA A 23 3.61 2.62 -0.71
C ALA A 23 3.32 1.34 -1.52
N TYR A 24 2.06 1.11 -1.93
CA TYR A 24 1.74 -0.04 -2.78
C TYR A 24 2.51 0.01 -4.09
N ARG A 25 2.48 1.15 -4.79
CA ARG A 25 3.18 1.31 -6.07
C ARG A 25 4.69 1.10 -5.99
N LEU A 26 5.31 1.51 -4.89
CA LEU A 26 6.77 1.45 -4.74
C LEU A 26 7.27 0.15 -4.13
N GLU A 27 6.50 -0.46 -3.24
CA GLU A 27 6.98 -1.56 -2.39
C GLU A 27 6.29 -2.89 -2.69
N SER A 28 5.02 -2.86 -3.13
CA SER A 28 4.19 -4.06 -3.27
C SER A 28 4.00 -4.46 -4.72
N ASP A 29 3.65 -3.51 -5.58
CA ASP A 29 3.35 -3.78 -6.99
C ASP A 29 4.51 -4.44 -7.75
N PRO A 30 5.79 -4.09 -7.53
CA PRO A 30 6.91 -4.82 -8.13
C PRO A 30 6.93 -6.30 -7.75
N LEU A 31 6.64 -6.65 -6.48
CA LEU A 31 6.59 -8.05 -6.04
C LEU A 31 5.50 -8.85 -6.76
N ARG A 32 4.37 -8.21 -7.05
CA ARG A 32 3.28 -8.84 -7.80
C ARG A 32 3.69 -9.08 -9.25
N LEU A 33 4.33 -8.09 -9.87
CA LEU A 33 4.80 -8.17 -11.25
C LEU A 33 5.81 -9.31 -11.43
N GLU A 34 6.80 -9.43 -10.54
CA GLU A 34 7.77 -10.52 -10.60
C GLU A 34 7.09 -11.89 -10.44
N ALA A 35 6.17 -12.03 -9.47
CA ALA A 35 5.43 -13.28 -9.27
C ALA A 35 4.57 -13.66 -10.49
N GLU A 36 3.93 -12.69 -11.14
CA GLU A 36 3.17 -12.89 -12.38
C GLU A 36 4.10 -13.32 -13.54
N TYR A 37 5.27 -12.70 -13.66
CA TYR A 37 6.25 -13.03 -14.69
C TYR A 37 6.78 -14.45 -14.52
N ASP A 38 7.21 -14.82 -13.30
CA ASP A 38 7.72 -16.15 -13.00
C ASP A 38 6.69 -17.23 -13.30
N ALA A 39 5.42 -16.98 -12.97
CA ALA A 39 4.31 -17.88 -13.26
C ALA A 39 4.10 -18.10 -14.75
N VAL A 40 4.19 -17.03 -15.56
CA VAL A 40 4.08 -17.12 -17.01
C VAL A 40 5.21 -17.97 -17.59
N ILE A 41 6.44 -17.81 -17.11
CA ILE A 41 7.60 -18.59 -17.55
C ILE A 41 7.48 -20.06 -17.11
N ALA A 42 6.98 -20.31 -15.91
CA ALA A 42 6.80 -21.65 -15.36
C ALA A 42 5.56 -22.37 -15.89
N GLY A 43 4.60 -21.66 -16.49
CA GLY A 43 3.30 -22.20 -16.88
C GLY A 43 2.43 -22.58 -15.67
N THR A 44 2.56 -21.86 -14.56
CA THR A 44 1.85 -22.11 -13.30
C THR A 44 1.03 -20.89 -12.89
N ASP A 45 0.32 -20.99 -11.76
CA ASP A 45 -0.29 -19.83 -11.11
C ASP A 45 0.77 -19.00 -10.35
N PRO A 46 0.60 -17.67 -10.25
CA PRO A 46 1.49 -16.80 -9.47
C PRO A 46 1.42 -17.04 -7.96
N ASP A 47 2.59 -17.08 -7.31
CA ASP A 47 2.69 -17.05 -5.85
C ASP A 47 2.69 -15.60 -5.33
N TYR A 48 1.54 -15.18 -4.80
CA TYR A 48 1.34 -13.84 -4.27
C TYR A 48 1.73 -13.65 -2.79
N THR A 49 2.36 -14.64 -2.15
CA THR A 49 2.66 -14.62 -0.71
C THR A 49 3.47 -13.38 -0.31
N ALA A 50 4.53 -13.05 -1.05
CA ALA A 50 5.36 -11.88 -0.76
C ALA A 50 4.61 -10.55 -0.92
N TRP A 51 3.79 -10.44 -1.97
CA TRP A 51 2.92 -9.28 -2.20
C TRP A 51 1.92 -9.09 -1.06
N LEU A 52 1.22 -10.17 -0.65
CA LEU A 52 0.25 -10.11 0.44
C LEU A 52 0.90 -9.70 1.77
N ALA A 53 2.08 -10.23 2.08
CA ALA A 53 2.84 -9.86 3.27
C ALA A 53 3.19 -8.37 3.28
N LYS A 54 3.68 -7.83 2.14
CA LYS A 54 4.02 -6.42 2.02
C LYS A 54 2.78 -5.52 2.10
N VAL A 55 1.68 -5.91 1.46
CA VAL A 55 0.40 -5.20 1.59
C VAL A 55 0.01 -5.11 3.07
N ALA A 56 0.05 -6.22 3.81
CA ALA A 56 -0.31 -6.25 5.22
C ALA A 56 0.55 -5.29 6.06
N GLU A 57 1.87 -5.30 5.87
CA GLU A 57 2.80 -4.35 6.50
C GLU A 57 2.43 -2.88 6.20
N ILE A 58 2.12 -2.56 4.94
CA ILE A 58 1.70 -1.22 4.52
C ILE A 58 0.40 -0.80 5.21
N LYS A 59 -0.57 -1.71 5.38
CA LYS A 59 -1.83 -1.41 6.08
C LYS A 59 -1.59 -1.10 7.57
N VAL A 60 -0.64 -1.79 8.20
CA VAL A 60 -0.25 -1.54 9.60
C VAL A 60 0.48 -0.21 9.72
N ARG A 61 1.39 0.11 8.78
CA ARG A 61 2.15 1.37 8.78
C ARG A 61 1.28 2.60 8.51
N TYR A 62 0.23 2.45 7.71
CA TYR A 62 -0.71 3.51 7.36
C TYR A 62 -2.15 3.06 7.65
N PRO A 63 -2.56 3.00 8.93
CA PRO A 63 -3.90 2.58 9.30
C PRO A 63 -4.92 3.62 8.82
N LEU A 64 -6.03 3.17 8.24
CA LEU A 64 -7.12 4.10 7.92
C LEU A 64 -7.70 4.63 9.24
N PRO A 65 -7.99 5.93 9.34
CA PRO A 65 -8.79 6.44 10.43
C PRO A 65 -10.12 5.69 10.46
N ASN A 66 -10.49 5.15 11.62
CA ASN A 66 -11.80 4.57 11.83
C ASN A 66 -12.87 5.65 11.52
N HIS A 67 -13.98 5.21 10.92
CA HIS A 67 -15.12 6.07 10.61
C HIS A 67 -15.75 6.67 11.87
#